data_AF-A0A835YD41-F1
#
_entry.id   AF-A0A835YD41-F1
#
_cell.length_a   1.000
_cell.length_b   1.000
_cell.length_c   1.000
_cell.angle_alpha   90.00
_cell.angle_beta   90.00
_cell.angle_gamma   90.00
#
_symmetry.space_group_name_H-M   'P 1'
#
loop_
_entity.id
_entity.type
_entity.pdbx_description
1 polymer ?
#
loop_
_entity_poly.entity_id
_entity_poly.type
_entity_poly.pdbx_seq_one_letter_code
_entity_poly.pdbx_strand_id
1 'polypeptide(L)'
;MTTPTLARGVSASSAEAAKAGTRSRQRHVSALLAVLIMAFGGGRLCAADTAPVCTLLGDLTTATISLVTLLDANDVNRFSALGFTGLTVDACPAVYTTTATFNNKDGSVVLSRTSTTLSPGHFGADLPTFAPGGSPSVTPSAPKTDETVTLTFQTSKCPTTVLGDCKVTWGDGSEEYVPCPDGSPTQVTHVYGTATVAAPYNVIVRVYIQGDSDAADVASTPVTVIGTGTPVLDPSSFRITPLLLPVGGSVSAAATATDPGSDLKELVINWGDGTNTSYPCTASPKSTCSLPATASHVYSVTGVFAPTATPADAAGTPASPVPLPAGFVVVYDPQGGFVVGGAWITSPPGALASDTAQTLTGMANFGFNSKYKAGASAPTGNTEFVFSAGGFRFRSTSYDWMVISGSRVQFKGSGIVNSQPSPVYKFSIMAEDGGSTPGSDRFRLRVFSLAADGTTEIKVYDNFVGGAASACASLSDPSCDFRAATTALGGGSIVIQKSPSGRRMV
;
A
#
# COMPACT_ATOMS: atom_id res chain seq x y z
N MET A 1 36.87 -2.00 -31.27
CA MET A 1 36.27 -2.42 -29.98
C MET A 1 34.87 -1.81 -29.94
N THR A 2 33.91 -2.47 -30.60
CA THR A 2 32.85 -3.31 -29.99
C THR A 2 31.63 -2.50 -29.51
N THR A 3 30.66 -2.33 -30.43
CA THR A 3 29.21 -2.69 -30.43
C THR A 3 28.41 -2.92 -29.11
N PRO A 4 27.04 -2.97 -29.13
CA PRO A 4 26.15 -2.15 -28.30
C PRO A 4 25.10 -2.92 -27.44
N THR A 5 24.31 -2.15 -26.66
CA THR A 5 22.85 -2.19 -26.37
C THR A 5 22.00 -3.50 -26.35
N LEU A 6 21.31 -3.69 -25.20
CA LEU A 6 19.97 -4.26 -24.88
C LEU A 6 19.53 -5.69 -25.31
N ALA A 7 19.33 -6.52 -24.27
CA ALA A 7 18.15 -7.31 -23.89
C ALA A 7 17.35 -8.12 -24.93
N ARG A 8 17.35 -9.47 -24.77
CA ARG A 8 16.14 -10.31 -24.88
C ARG A 8 16.32 -11.71 -24.28
N GLY A 9 15.45 -12.04 -23.32
CA GLY A 9 14.88 -13.38 -23.05
C GLY A 9 15.78 -14.48 -22.48
N VAL A 10 15.66 -14.73 -21.16
CA VAL A 10 15.92 -16.07 -20.59
C VAL A 10 14.61 -16.59 -20.01
N SER A 11 13.90 -17.36 -20.84
CA SER A 11 12.85 -18.27 -20.43
C SER A 11 13.44 -19.67 -20.26
N ALA A 12 13.01 -20.38 -19.23
CA ALA A 12 13.13 -21.83 -19.01
C ALA A 12 14.55 -22.42 -18.82
N SER A 13 14.94 -22.60 -17.56
CA SER A 13 16.06 -23.48 -17.16
C SER A 13 15.77 -24.15 -15.80
N SER A 14 14.71 -24.96 -15.76
CA SER A 14 14.45 -25.83 -14.60
C SER A 14 13.77 -27.17 -14.96
N ALA A 15 13.41 -27.41 -16.23
CA ALA A 15 12.69 -28.62 -16.64
C ALA A 15 13.58 -29.73 -17.24
N GLU A 16 14.84 -29.47 -17.58
CA GLU A 16 15.66 -30.41 -18.36
C GLU A 16 16.54 -31.35 -17.51
N ALA A 17 16.89 -30.96 -16.27
CA ALA A 17 17.65 -31.81 -15.35
C ALA A 17 16.83 -32.98 -14.76
N ALA A 18 15.51 -32.81 -14.59
CA ALA A 18 14.63 -33.85 -14.04
C ALA A 18 14.43 -35.04 -14.99
N LYS A 19 14.59 -34.83 -16.31
CA LYS A 19 14.27 -35.84 -17.34
C LYS A 19 15.40 -36.85 -17.56
N ALA A 20 16.64 -36.47 -17.28
CA ALA A 20 17.82 -37.33 -17.44
C ALA A 20 17.91 -38.44 -16.37
N GLY A 21 17.51 -38.16 -15.12
CA GLY A 21 17.49 -39.14 -14.03
C GLY A 21 16.47 -40.28 -14.21
N THR A 22 15.33 -39.99 -14.83
CA THR A 22 14.25 -40.96 -15.09
C THR A 22 14.61 -42.04 -16.12
N ARG A 23 15.45 -41.75 -17.13
CA ARG A 23 15.81 -42.73 -18.18
C ARG A 23 16.82 -43.78 -17.72
N SER A 24 17.66 -43.45 -16.74
CA SER A 24 18.60 -44.40 -16.12
C SER A 24 17.87 -45.45 -15.28
N ARG A 25 16.85 -45.01 -14.52
CA ARG A 25 16.01 -45.87 -13.65
C ARG A 25 15.25 -46.97 -14.43
N GLN A 26 14.80 -46.68 -15.65
CA GLN A 26 14.00 -47.62 -16.46
C GLN A 26 14.81 -48.80 -17.03
N ARG A 27 16.14 -48.68 -17.18
CA ARG A 27 16.99 -49.73 -17.78
C ARG A 27 17.40 -50.84 -16.81
N HIS A 28 17.41 -50.57 -15.50
CA HIS A 28 17.77 -51.59 -14.50
C HIS A 28 16.61 -52.52 -14.12
N VAL A 29 15.37 -52.04 -14.19
CA VAL A 29 14.18 -52.87 -13.90
C VAL A 29 13.97 -53.95 -14.97
N SER A 30 14.25 -53.64 -16.25
CA SER A 30 14.16 -54.62 -17.35
C SER A 30 15.20 -55.74 -17.30
N ALA A 31 16.35 -55.51 -16.65
CA ALA A 31 17.42 -56.52 -16.54
C ALA A 31 17.11 -57.59 -15.47
N LEU A 32 16.44 -57.20 -14.37
CA LEU A 32 16.05 -58.13 -13.30
C LEU A 32 14.90 -59.05 -13.73
N LEU A 33 13.97 -58.55 -14.55
CA LEU A 33 12.83 -59.33 -15.05
C LEU A 33 13.26 -60.42 -16.06
N ALA A 34 14.34 -60.20 -16.82
CA ALA A 34 14.87 -61.16 -17.80
C ALA A 34 15.54 -62.39 -17.15
N VAL A 35 16.14 -62.23 -15.96
CA VAL A 35 16.76 -63.34 -15.21
C VAL A 35 15.71 -64.28 -14.62
N LEU A 36 14.53 -63.76 -14.26
CA LEU A 36 13.46 -64.55 -13.68
C LEU A 36 12.69 -65.36 -14.74
N ILE A 37 12.52 -64.84 -15.97
CA ILE A 37 11.78 -65.52 -17.05
C ILE A 37 12.58 -66.68 -17.66
N MET A 38 13.92 -66.62 -17.70
CA MET A 38 14.74 -67.70 -18.25
C MET A 38 14.73 -69.00 -17.42
N ALA A 39 14.32 -68.96 -16.14
CA ALA A 39 14.20 -70.14 -15.29
C ALA A 39 12.95 -71.01 -15.59
N PHE A 40 12.02 -70.55 -16.45
CA PHE A 40 10.72 -71.20 -16.70
C PHE A 40 10.62 -71.93 -18.05
N GLY A 41 11.65 -71.91 -18.90
CA GLY A 41 11.65 -72.54 -20.22
C GLY A 41 12.06 -74.02 -20.20
N GLY A 42 11.22 -74.92 -19.69
CA GLY A 42 11.52 -76.36 -19.77
C GLY A 42 10.57 -77.35 -19.08
N GLY A 43 9.54 -76.92 -18.36
CA GLY A 43 8.48 -77.83 -17.88
C GLY A 43 8.86 -78.78 -16.74
N ARG A 44 10.02 -78.63 -16.08
CA ARG A 44 10.41 -79.39 -14.86
C ARG A 44 11.19 -78.54 -13.86
N LEU A 45 10.96 -78.77 -12.56
CA LEU A 45 11.76 -78.26 -11.43
C LEU A 45 12.64 -79.40 -10.90
N CYS A 46 13.94 -79.19 -10.79
CA CYS A 46 14.87 -80.15 -10.19
C CYS A 46 15.82 -79.42 -9.23
N ALA A 47 16.08 -80.00 -8.06
CA ALA A 47 17.08 -79.50 -7.11
C ALA A 47 18.48 -79.95 -7.53
N ALA A 48 19.44 -79.03 -7.57
CA ALA A 48 20.84 -79.34 -7.82
C ALA A 48 21.53 -79.62 -6.47
N ASP A 49 21.47 -80.87 -6.00
CA ASP A 49 22.68 -81.66 -5.65
C ASP A 49 22.34 -83.01 -4.99
N THR A 50 23.06 -84.03 -5.48
CA THR A 50 23.06 -85.47 -5.16
C THR A 50 21.71 -86.17 -5.00
N ALA A 51 21.27 -86.76 -6.12
CA ALA A 51 20.06 -87.57 -6.37
C ALA A 51 18.79 -86.76 -6.71
N PRO A 52 18.42 -86.64 -8.01
CA PRO A 52 17.32 -85.78 -8.44
C PRO A 52 15.96 -86.44 -8.16
N VAL A 53 15.19 -85.87 -7.24
CA VAL A 53 13.72 -85.99 -7.26
C VAL A 53 13.20 -84.81 -8.08
N CYS A 54 12.66 -85.08 -9.27
CA CYS A 54 12.07 -84.05 -10.13
C CYS A 54 10.54 -84.14 -10.08
N THR A 55 9.88 -83.01 -9.88
CA THR A 55 8.41 -82.89 -9.85
C THR A 55 7.91 -82.23 -11.14
N LEU A 56 6.79 -82.75 -11.69
CA LEU A 56 6.13 -82.18 -12.88
C LEU A 56 5.31 -80.94 -12.49
N LEU A 57 5.39 -79.88 -13.30
CA LEU A 57 4.72 -78.58 -13.08
C LEU A 57 3.18 -78.65 -13.03
N GLY A 58 2.56 -79.79 -13.37
CA GLY A 58 1.10 -79.98 -13.34
C GLY A 58 0.48 -80.17 -11.95
N ASP A 59 1.28 -80.25 -10.89
CA ASP A 59 0.80 -80.52 -9.52
C ASP A 59 0.89 -79.32 -8.55
N LEU A 60 1.31 -78.14 -9.00
CA LEU A 60 1.34 -76.90 -8.21
C LEU A 60 0.09 -76.07 -8.50
N THR A 61 -0.71 -75.72 -7.49
CA THR A 61 -1.89 -74.86 -7.68
C THR A 61 -1.66 -73.39 -7.30
N THR A 62 -0.65 -73.08 -6.49
CA THR A 62 -0.27 -71.69 -6.17
C THR A 62 1.24 -71.57 -5.97
N ALA A 63 1.84 -70.58 -6.64
CA ALA A 63 3.19 -70.11 -6.34
C ALA A 63 3.06 -68.69 -5.77
N THR A 64 3.39 -68.50 -4.50
CA THR A 64 3.46 -67.16 -3.92
C THR A 64 4.88 -66.63 -4.13
N ILE A 65 5.09 -65.90 -5.22
CA ILE A 65 6.32 -65.14 -5.44
C ILE A 65 6.06 -63.72 -4.94
N SER A 66 6.63 -63.37 -3.79
CA SER A 66 6.66 -61.96 -3.35
C SER A 66 7.82 -61.26 -4.06
N LEU A 67 7.52 -60.49 -5.10
CA LEU A 67 8.47 -59.65 -5.82
C LEU A 67 8.24 -58.19 -5.40
N VAL A 68 9.28 -57.49 -4.94
CA VAL A 68 9.20 -56.05 -4.64
C VAL A 68 9.93 -55.28 -5.74
N THR A 69 9.17 -54.58 -6.58
CA THR A 69 9.66 -53.49 -7.44
C THR A 69 9.13 -52.17 -6.90
N LEU A 70 9.92 -51.11 -6.94
CA LEU A 70 9.48 -49.74 -6.63
C LEU A 70 8.39 -49.34 -7.63
N LEU A 71 7.13 -49.29 -7.17
CA LEU A 71 5.96 -48.92 -7.98
C LEU A 71 5.65 -47.44 -7.76
N ASP A 72 5.31 -46.72 -8.84
CA ASP A 72 4.70 -45.39 -8.72
C ASP A 72 3.17 -45.48 -8.65
N ALA A 73 2.51 -44.36 -8.38
CA ALA A 73 1.07 -44.30 -8.11
C ALA A 73 0.17 -44.82 -9.27
N ASN A 74 0.68 -44.88 -10.51
CA ASN A 74 -0.11 -45.41 -11.63
C ASN A 74 -0.15 -46.95 -11.66
N ASP A 75 0.83 -47.63 -11.06
CA ASP A 75 0.88 -49.10 -11.05
C ASP A 75 0.01 -49.72 -9.95
N VAL A 76 -0.24 -48.99 -8.85
CA VAL A 76 -1.10 -49.43 -7.74
C VAL A 76 -2.54 -49.70 -8.22
N ASN A 77 -3.05 -48.90 -9.16
CA ASN A 77 -4.40 -49.06 -9.73
C ASN A 77 -4.53 -50.28 -10.66
N ARG A 78 -3.41 -50.84 -11.15
CA ARG A 78 -3.42 -52.07 -11.97
C ARG A 78 -3.39 -53.34 -11.12
N PHE A 79 -2.84 -53.30 -9.91
CA PHE A 79 -2.75 -54.44 -9.01
C PHE A 79 -4.07 -54.79 -8.30
N SER A 80 -4.92 -53.79 -8.03
CA SER A 80 -6.25 -54.02 -7.43
C SER A 80 -7.21 -54.81 -8.35
N ALA A 81 -6.97 -54.80 -9.66
CA ALA A 81 -7.75 -55.57 -10.64
C ALA A 81 -7.44 -57.08 -10.65
N LEU A 82 -6.39 -57.54 -9.96
CA LEU A 82 -5.96 -58.94 -9.89
C LEU A 82 -6.35 -59.65 -8.56
N GLY A 83 -7.16 -59.01 -7.72
CA GLY A 83 -7.80 -59.66 -6.56
C GLY A 83 -6.92 -59.81 -5.31
N PHE A 84 -5.81 -59.10 -5.18
CA PHE A 84 -4.98 -59.09 -3.97
C PHE A 84 -5.52 -58.09 -2.94
N THR A 85 -5.93 -58.56 -1.76
CA THR A 85 -6.30 -57.71 -0.62
C THR A 85 -5.31 -57.88 0.53
N GLY A 86 -4.87 -56.76 1.13
CA GLY A 86 -4.05 -56.75 2.34
C GLY A 86 -2.62 -56.22 2.17
N LEU A 87 -2.42 -55.11 1.47
CA LEU A 87 -1.16 -54.37 1.51
C LEU A 87 -1.27 -53.20 2.49
N THR A 88 -0.65 -53.32 3.67
CA THR A 88 -0.31 -52.17 4.52
C THR A 88 1.18 -51.91 4.36
N VAL A 89 1.53 -50.77 3.76
CA VAL A 89 2.91 -50.29 3.67
C VAL A 89 3.13 -49.39 4.88
N ASP A 90 3.81 -49.91 5.90
CA ASP A 90 4.30 -49.08 7.00
C ASP A 90 5.53 -48.32 6.52
N ALA A 91 5.57 -47.01 6.77
CA ALA A 91 6.54 -46.09 6.20
C ALA A 91 7.91 -46.16 6.91
N CYS A 92 8.48 -47.36 7.06
CA CYS A 92 9.90 -47.55 7.37
C CYS A 92 10.30 -49.05 7.24
N PRO A 93 10.98 -49.48 6.17
CA PRO A 93 11.94 -50.57 6.38
C PRO A 93 13.23 -50.47 5.54
N ALA A 94 14.37 -50.44 6.22
CA ALA A 94 15.71 -50.64 5.63
C ALA A 94 16.19 -52.11 5.72
N VAL A 95 15.32 -53.08 5.98
CA VAL A 95 15.67 -54.52 6.01
C VAL A 95 14.66 -55.31 5.20
N TYR A 96 15.13 -55.98 4.14
CA TYR A 96 14.31 -56.88 3.33
C TYR A 96 14.66 -58.34 3.68
N THR A 97 13.70 -59.08 4.23
CA THR A 97 13.81 -60.53 4.41
C THR A 97 12.93 -61.20 3.38
N THR A 98 13.52 -61.97 2.46
CA THR A 98 12.74 -62.77 1.50
C THR A 98 12.67 -64.22 1.97
N THR A 99 11.46 -64.72 2.15
CA THR A 99 11.21 -66.12 2.50
C THR A 99 10.40 -66.76 1.38
N ALA A 100 10.99 -67.72 0.68
CA ALA A 100 10.27 -68.55 -0.27
C ALA A 100 9.86 -69.85 0.44
N THR A 101 8.56 -70.13 0.53
CA THR A 101 8.02 -71.35 1.14
C THR A 101 7.25 -72.12 0.08
N PHE A 102 7.61 -73.38 -0.13
CA PHE A 102 6.91 -74.29 -1.04
C PHE A 102 6.14 -75.31 -0.22
N ASN A 103 4.83 -75.45 -0.43
CA ASN A 103 3.97 -76.40 0.30
C ASN A 103 3.43 -77.49 -0.63
N ASN A 104 3.22 -78.69 -0.08
CA ASN A 104 2.49 -79.79 -0.71
C ASN A 104 0.97 -79.54 -0.69
N LYS A 105 0.24 -80.30 -1.51
CA LYS A 105 -1.24 -80.27 -1.60
C LYS A 105 -1.96 -80.56 -0.27
N ASP A 106 -1.28 -81.20 0.69
CA ASP A 106 -1.81 -81.49 2.03
C ASP A 106 -1.48 -80.42 3.08
N GLY A 107 -0.77 -79.35 2.69
CA GLY A 107 -0.36 -78.26 3.57
C GLY A 107 0.97 -78.47 4.28
N SER A 108 1.69 -79.57 4.05
CA SER A 108 3.04 -79.76 4.59
C SER A 108 4.09 -78.93 3.83
N VAL A 109 5.03 -78.29 4.54
CA VAL A 109 6.10 -77.45 3.93
C VAL A 109 7.19 -78.34 3.35
N VAL A 110 7.49 -78.16 2.06
CA VAL A 110 8.50 -78.93 1.30
C VAL A 110 9.87 -78.27 1.31
N LEU A 111 9.94 -76.94 1.25
CA LEU A 111 11.19 -76.20 1.35
C LEU A 111 10.92 -74.75 1.78
N SER A 112 11.62 -74.31 2.82
CA SER A 112 11.70 -72.90 3.22
C SER A 112 13.14 -72.44 3.07
N ARG A 113 13.37 -71.40 2.28
CA ARG A 113 14.69 -70.76 2.16
C ARG A 113 14.53 -69.26 2.44
N THR A 114 15.26 -68.80 3.45
CA THR A 114 15.31 -67.39 3.83
C THR A 114 16.63 -66.82 3.31
N SER A 115 16.56 -65.74 2.53
CA SER A 115 17.75 -64.97 2.14
C SER A 115 17.63 -63.56 2.67
N THR A 116 18.64 -63.15 3.42
CA THR A 116 18.77 -61.79 3.98
C THR A 116 19.87 -61.08 3.20
N THR A 117 19.51 -60.09 2.39
CA THR A 117 20.48 -59.24 1.69
C THR A 117 20.51 -57.86 2.34
N LEU A 118 21.66 -57.50 2.92
CA LEU A 118 22.00 -56.12 3.23
C LEU A 118 22.56 -55.49 1.95
N SER A 119 22.00 -54.38 1.48
CA SER A 119 22.61 -53.61 0.40
C SER A 119 23.81 -52.83 0.94
N PRO A 120 25.01 -52.97 0.34
CA PRO A 120 26.09 -52.02 0.56
C PRO A 120 25.90 -50.82 -0.38
N GLY A 121 25.70 -49.64 0.19
CA GLY A 121 26.07 -48.36 -0.45
C GLY A 121 24.97 -47.60 -1.20
N HIS A 122 24.54 -46.49 -0.59
CA HIS A 122 24.37 -45.17 -1.23
C HIS A 122 23.29 -44.90 -2.29
N PHE A 123 22.22 -45.70 -2.46
CA PHE A 123 21.11 -45.27 -3.31
C PHE A 123 19.74 -45.42 -2.63
N GLY A 124 19.31 -44.32 -2.01
CA GLY A 124 17.99 -44.13 -1.42
C GLY A 124 17.90 -44.49 0.06
N ALA A 125 18.82 -43.98 0.89
CA ALA A 125 18.56 -43.94 2.33
C ALA A 125 17.45 -42.91 2.57
N ASP A 126 16.43 -43.29 3.33
CA ASP A 126 15.31 -42.45 3.72
C ASP A 126 15.80 -41.12 4.29
N LEU A 127 15.70 -40.08 3.47
CA LEU A 127 16.01 -38.72 3.88
C LEU A 127 14.93 -38.28 4.89
N PRO A 128 15.30 -37.60 5.98
CA PRO A 128 14.31 -37.01 6.87
C PRO A 128 13.38 -36.09 6.07
N THR A 129 12.09 -36.19 6.30
CA THR A 129 11.06 -35.40 5.60
C THR A 129 10.20 -34.64 6.61
N PHE A 130 9.54 -33.58 6.15
CA PHE A 130 8.43 -33.01 6.91
C PHE A 130 7.32 -34.06 7.07
N ALA A 131 6.84 -34.25 8.30
CA ALA A 131 5.82 -35.24 8.59
C ALA A 131 4.52 -34.94 7.79
N PRO A 132 3.70 -35.93 7.42
CA PRO A 132 2.40 -35.68 6.79
C PRO A 132 1.53 -34.77 7.67
N GLY A 133 1.20 -33.57 7.19
CA GLY A 133 0.49 -32.53 7.96
C GLY A 133 1.39 -31.61 8.82
N GLY A 134 2.70 -31.82 8.82
CA GLY A 134 3.72 -31.04 9.55
C GLY A 134 4.36 -29.91 8.74
N SER A 135 3.69 -29.43 7.69
CA SER A 135 4.16 -28.26 6.93
C SER A 135 4.36 -27.05 7.86
N PRO A 136 5.45 -26.29 7.69
CA PRO A 136 5.72 -25.13 8.54
C PRO A 136 4.54 -24.17 8.48
N SER A 137 4.15 -23.64 9.63
CA SER A 137 3.09 -22.64 9.76
C SER A 137 3.53 -21.54 10.71
N VAL A 138 3.13 -20.31 10.45
CA VAL A 138 3.44 -19.14 11.28
C VAL A 138 2.18 -18.59 11.92
N THR A 139 2.28 -18.17 13.18
CA THR A 139 1.20 -17.51 13.90
C THR A 139 1.74 -16.29 14.65
N PRO A 140 1.17 -15.09 14.45
CA PRO A 140 0.17 -14.76 13.43
C PRO A 140 0.76 -14.83 12.01
N SER A 141 -0.08 -15.06 10.99
CA SER A 141 0.34 -15.01 9.58
C SER A 141 0.54 -13.57 9.06
N ALA A 142 0.03 -12.59 9.81
CA ALA A 142 0.16 -11.15 9.55
C ALA A 142 0.52 -10.37 10.83
N PRO A 143 1.72 -10.60 11.41
CA PRO A 143 2.19 -9.87 12.59
C PRO A 143 2.34 -8.38 12.30
N LYS A 144 2.15 -7.52 13.30
CA LYS A 144 2.67 -6.15 13.26
C LYS A 144 4.20 -6.16 13.43
N THR A 145 4.86 -5.11 12.97
CA THR A 145 6.25 -4.80 13.36
C THR A 145 6.41 -4.90 14.88
N ASP A 146 7.53 -5.47 15.33
CA ASP A 146 7.83 -5.75 16.74
C ASP A 146 6.89 -6.76 17.44
N GLU A 147 5.91 -7.34 16.73
CA GLU A 147 5.11 -8.46 17.21
C GLU A 147 5.87 -9.78 17.04
N THR A 148 5.80 -10.64 18.06
CA THR A 148 6.42 -11.97 18.01
C THR A 148 5.65 -12.91 17.08
N VAL A 149 6.35 -13.45 16.09
CA VAL A 149 5.86 -14.53 15.22
C VAL A 149 6.35 -15.86 15.75
N THR A 150 5.45 -16.84 15.83
CA THR A 150 5.79 -18.21 16.18
C THR A 150 5.69 -19.10 14.94
N LEU A 151 6.82 -19.65 14.50
CA LEU A 151 6.90 -20.72 13.51
C LEU A 151 6.71 -22.07 14.21
N THR A 152 5.82 -22.91 13.70
CA THR A 152 5.62 -24.29 14.14
C THR A 152 5.87 -25.24 12.97
N PHE A 153 6.73 -26.25 13.16
CA PHE A 153 7.00 -27.29 12.16
C PHE A 153 7.33 -28.62 12.82
N GLN A 154 7.17 -29.71 12.06
CA GLN A 154 7.45 -31.07 12.52
C GLN A 154 8.16 -31.87 11.42
N THR A 155 9.22 -32.57 11.82
CA THR A 155 9.97 -33.49 10.96
C THR A 155 9.86 -34.91 11.49
N SER A 156 10.10 -35.88 10.62
CA SER A 156 10.17 -37.30 10.94
C SER A 156 11.40 -37.92 10.30
N LYS A 157 12.10 -38.77 11.06
CA LYS A 157 13.29 -39.50 10.57
C LYS A 157 13.13 -41.01 10.72
N CYS A 158 13.91 -41.77 9.96
CA CYS A 158 14.04 -43.21 10.20
C CYS A 158 14.95 -43.49 11.41
N PRO A 159 14.77 -44.63 12.12
CA PRO A 159 15.51 -44.92 13.36
C PRO A 159 17.04 -44.87 13.22
N THR A 160 17.58 -45.19 12.05
CA THR A 160 19.02 -45.21 11.74
C THR A 160 19.59 -43.84 11.36
N THR A 161 18.74 -42.85 11.10
CA THR A 161 19.16 -41.50 10.69
C THR A 161 19.38 -40.62 11.91
N VAL A 162 20.48 -39.88 11.94
CA VAL A 162 20.75 -38.87 12.97
C VAL A 162 20.52 -37.50 12.37
N LEU A 163 19.52 -36.78 12.88
CA LEU A 163 19.24 -35.42 12.46
C LEU A 163 20.33 -34.47 12.95
N GLY A 164 20.70 -33.51 12.10
CA GLY A 164 21.44 -32.31 12.50
C GLY A 164 20.49 -31.21 12.99
N ASP A 165 21.02 -29.99 13.10
CA ASP A 165 20.21 -28.81 13.37
C ASP A 165 19.43 -28.39 12.12
N CYS A 166 18.20 -27.92 12.34
CA CYS A 166 17.36 -27.32 11.33
C CYS A 166 17.72 -25.84 11.21
N LYS A 167 17.87 -25.36 9.98
CA LYS A 167 18.12 -23.96 9.70
C LYS A 167 16.82 -23.27 9.30
N VAL A 168 16.43 -22.27 10.08
CA VAL A 168 15.30 -21.39 9.77
C VAL A 168 15.86 -20.10 9.17
N THR A 169 15.41 -19.73 7.97
CA THR A 169 15.70 -18.44 7.34
C THR A 169 14.39 -17.64 7.32
N TRP A 170 14.33 -16.50 8.01
CA TRP A 170 13.10 -15.71 8.18
C TRP A 170 12.77 -14.80 6.99
N GLY A 171 13.69 -14.69 6.03
CA GLY A 171 13.53 -13.90 4.80
C GLY A 171 13.96 -12.43 4.92
N ASP A 172 14.21 -11.93 6.13
CA ASP A 172 14.73 -10.58 6.41
C ASP A 172 16.28 -10.55 6.53
N GLY A 173 16.94 -11.67 6.22
CA GLY A 173 18.38 -11.87 6.37
C GLY A 173 18.78 -12.48 7.71
N SER A 174 17.85 -12.61 8.65
CA SER A 174 18.08 -13.37 9.89
C SER A 174 17.93 -14.87 9.67
N GLU A 175 18.75 -15.62 10.41
CA GLU A 175 18.76 -17.07 10.39
C GLU A 175 18.94 -17.61 11.80
N GLU A 176 18.31 -18.73 12.08
CA GLU A 176 18.38 -19.42 13.37
C GLU A 176 18.62 -20.91 13.15
N TYR A 177 19.43 -21.52 14.03
CA TYR A 177 19.66 -22.96 14.06
C TYR A 177 19.00 -23.54 15.30
N VAL A 178 18.10 -24.50 15.09
CA VAL A 178 17.38 -25.17 16.18
C VAL A 178 17.51 -26.69 16.02
N PRO A 179 17.52 -27.46 17.10
CA PRO A 179 17.49 -28.92 17.00
C PRO A 179 16.28 -29.37 16.16
N CYS A 180 16.51 -30.15 15.11
CA CYS A 180 15.39 -30.64 14.28
C CYS A 180 14.47 -31.55 15.12
N PRO A 181 13.14 -31.31 15.14
CA PRO A 181 12.20 -32.19 15.82
C PRO A 181 12.19 -33.61 15.24
N ASP A 182 11.80 -34.58 16.04
CA ASP A 182 11.45 -35.92 15.54
C ASP A 182 10.12 -36.36 16.13
N GLY A 183 9.08 -36.40 15.29
CA GLY A 183 7.75 -36.89 15.66
C GLY A 183 6.88 -35.96 16.52
N SER A 184 7.43 -34.86 17.06
CA SER A 184 6.67 -33.82 17.78
C SER A 184 6.95 -32.44 17.21
N PRO A 185 5.96 -31.53 17.15
CA PRO A 185 6.17 -30.19 16.61
C PRO A 185 7.08 -29.35 17.53
N THR A 186 7.96 -28.56 16.91
CA THR A 186 8.81 -27.56 17.58
C THR A 186 8.33 -26.16 17.23
N GLN A 187 8.51 -25.23 18.15
CA GLN A 187 8.22 -23.80 17.97
C GLN A 187 9.50 -22.97 17.98
N VAL A 188 9.59 -22.01 17.06
CA VAL A 188 10.69 -21.04 16.97
C VAL A 188 10.07 -19.65 16.85
N THR A 189 10.56 -18.69 17.62
CA THR A 189 9.99 -17.34 17.66
C THR A 189 10.93 -16.32 17.02
N HIS A 190 10.37 -15.37 16.29
CA HIS A 190 11.12 -14.26 15.70
C HIS A 190 10.36 -12.95 15.82
N VAL A 191 11.11 -11.86 15.77
CA VAL A 191 10.57 -10.50 15.73
C VAL A 191 11.15 -9.81 14.52
N TYR A 192 10.28 -9.45 13.58
CA TYR A 192 10.66 -8.66 12.42
C TYR A 192 10.90 -7.20 12.83
N GLY A 193 12.05 -6.64 12.41
CA GLY A 193 12.40 -5.24 12.68
C GLY A 193 11.48 -4.23 12.01
N THR A 194 11.77 -2.93 12.16
CA THR A 194 10.85 -1.83 11.80
C THR A 194 10.49 -1.73 10.32
N ALA A 195 9.46 -2.48 9.90
CA ALA A 195 8.83 -2.30 8.61
C ALA A 195 7.94 -1.04 8.65
N THR A 196 8.14 -0.12 7.69
CA THR A 196 7.31 1.09 7.53
C THR A 196 6.12 0.87 6.61
N VAL A 197 6.09 -0.26 5.90
CA VAL A 197 5.02 -0.71 4.98
C VAL A 197 4.86 -2.22 5.08
N ALA A 198 3.72 -2.76 4.65
CA ALA A 198 3.49 -4.19 4.63
C ALA A 198 4.56 -4.91 3.77
N ALA A 199 5.30 -5.85 4.38
CA ALA A 199 6.42 -6.54 3.73
C ALA A 199 6.20 -8.07 3.73
N PRO A 200 6.13 -8.72 2.56
CA PRO A 200 6.01 -10.16 2.48
C PRO A 200 7.39 -10.82 2.66
N TYR A 201 7.46 -11.83 3.52
CA TYR A 201 8.61 -12.70 3.72
C TYR A 201 8.22 -14.16 3.49
N ASN A 202 9.21 -14.96 3.08
CA ASN A 202 9.07 -16.41 3.00
C ASN A 202 9.98 -17.02 4.06
N VAL A 203 9.38 -17.63 5.08
CA VAL A 203 10.11 -18.37 6.11
C VAL A 203 10.46 -19.73 5.53
N ILE A 204 11.74 -20.06 5.46
CA ILE A 204 12.25 -21.30 4.87
C ILE A 204 12.88 -22.14 5.99
N VAL A 205 12.48 -23.40 6.08
CA VAL A 205 13.07 -24.39 6.99
C VAL A 205 13.85 -25.40 6.15
N ARG A 206 15.15 -25.55 6.45
CA ARG A 206 16.03 -26.56 5.86
C ARG A 206 16.40 -27.60 6.90
N VAL A 207 16.22 -28.87 6.57
CA VAL A 207 16.51 -30.02 7.44
C VAL A 207 17.86 -30.61 7.03
N TYR A 208 18.76 -30.85 7.99
CA TYR A 208 20.09 -31.42 7.73
C TYR A 208 20.25 -32.77 8.42
N ILE A 209 21.08 -33.64 7.84
CA ILE A 209 21.59 -34.85 8.48
C ILE A 209 22.90 -34.51 9.18
N GLN A 210 23.16 -35.10 10.35
CA GLN A 210 24.39 -34.83 11.09
C GLN A 210 25.63 -35.17 10.26
N GLY A 211 26.51 -34.18 10.05
CA GLY A 211 27.75 -34.35 9.27
C GLY A 211 27.58 -34.15 7.76
N ASP A 212 26.36 -33.87 7.28
CA ASP A 212 26.09 -33.48 5.90
C ASP A 212 25.95 -31.95 5.79
N SER A 213 26.46 -31.37 4.71
CA SER A 213 26.32 -29.95 4.38
C SER A 213 25.12 -29.66 3.48
N ASP A 214 24.57 -30.69 2.81
CA ASP A 214 23.41 -30.55 1.93
C ASP A 214 22.11 -30.74 2.72
N ALA A 215 21.10 -29.92 2.40
CA ALA A 215 19.80 -30.03 3.04
C ALA A 215 19.08 -31.29 2.52
N ALA A 216 18.62 -32.12 3.45
CA ALA A 216 17.88 -33.35 3.16
C ALA A 216 16.42 -33.07 2.74
N ASP A 217 15.82 -32.01 3.29
CA ASP A 217 14.48 -31.54 2.90
C ASP A 217 14.35 -30.02 3.13
N VAL A 218 13.44 -29.37 2.38
CA VAL A 218 13.21 -27.92 2.42
C VAL A 218 11.71 -27.62 2.30
N ALA A 219 11.17 -26.87 3.25
CA ALA A 219 9.81 -26.34 3.17
C ALA A 219 9.78 -24.84 3.43
N SER A 220 8.69 -24.17 3.04
CA SER A 220 8.52 -22.74 3.25
C SER A 220 7.07 -22.37 3.56
N THR A 221 6.89 -21.28 4.30
CA THR A 221 5.59 -20.66 4.58
C THR A 221 5.68 -19.14 4.44
N PRO A 222 4.67 -18.47 3.83
CA PRO A 222 4.66 -17.02 3.75
C PRO A 222 4.29 -16.38 5.09
N VAL A 223 4.77 -15.17 5.32
CA VAL A 223 4.33 -14.26 6.39
C VAL A 223 4.32 -12.83 5.85
N THR A 224 3.34 -12.02 6.21
CA THR A 224 3.28 -10.61 5.79
C THR A 224 3.35 -9.71 7.01
N VAL A 225 4.48 -9.02 7.23
CA VAL A 225 4.66 -8.13 8.37
C VAL A 225 3.97 -6.81 8.07
N ILE A 226 3.01 -6.42 8.93
CA ILE A 226 2.27 -5.15 8.86
C ILE A 226 3.14 -4.06 9.49
N GLY A 227 3.40 -2.98 8.76
CA GLY A 227 4.27 -1.91 9.25
C GLY A 227 3.67 -1.10 10.41
N THR A 228 4.48 -0.35 11.14
CA THR A 228 4.03 0.61 12.18
C THR A 228 4.32 2.02 11.69
N GLY A 229 3.41 2.58 10.89
CA GLY A 229 3.52 3.92 10.34
C GLY A 229 2.37 4.80 10.83
N THR A 230 2.54 6.12 10.78
CA THR A 230 1.42 7.05 10.95
C THR A 230 0.56 7.02 9.69
N PRO A 231 -0.76 7.21 9.81
CA PRO A 231 -1.64 7.27 8.66
C PRO A 231 -1.29 8.45 7.75
N VAL A 232 -1.50 8.29 6.45
CA VAL A 232 -1.19 9.30 5.42
C VAL A 232 -2.44 9.57 4.60
N LEU A 233 -2.78 10.85 4.45
CA LEU A 233 -3.82 11.28 3.50
C LEU A 233 -3.19 11.50 2.12
N ASP A 234 -3.81 11.00 1.06
CA ASP A 234 -3.46 11.40 -0.30
C ASP A 234 -3.99 12.82 -0.57
N PRO A 235 -3.13 13.85 -0.72
CA PRO A 235 -3.59 15.22 -0.93
C PRO A 235 -4.42 15.36 -2.21
N SER A 236 -4.08 14.62 -3.27
CA SER A 236 -4.80 14.68 -4.55
C SER A 236 -6.23 14.13 -4.45
N SER A 237 -6.48 13.28 -3.47
CA SER A 237 -7.80 12.75 -3.17
C SER A 237 -8.68 13.72 -2.38
N PHE A 238 -8.12 14.73 -1.71
CA PHE A 238 -8.93 15.65 -0.90
C PHE A 238 -9.57 16.72 -1.77
N ARG A 239 -10.90 16.66 -1.91
CA ARG A 239 -11.69 17.62 -2.68
C ARG A 239 -12.96 18.02 -1.96
N ILE A 240 -13.37 19.26 -2.18
CA ILE A 240 -14.65 19.82 -1.75
C ILE A 240 -15.32 20.46 -2.97
N THR A 241 -16.59 20.16 -3.19
CA THR A 241 -17.36 20.65 -4.33
C THR A 241 -18.77 21.06 -3.92
N PRO A 242 -19.27 22.25 -4.31
CA PRO A 242 -18.56 23.34 -4.99
C PRO A 242 -17.63 24.14 -4.05
N LEU A 243 -16.70 24.92 -4.62
CA LEU A 243 -15.81 25.82 -3.86
C LEU A 243 -16.36 27.24 -3.68
N LEU A 244 -17.41 27.60 -4.41
CA LEU A 244 -18.09 28.89 -4.31
C LEU A 244 -19.59 28.64 -4.19
N LEU A 245 -20.20 29.10 -3.11
CA LEU A 245 -21.61 28.88 -2.83
C LEU A 245 -22.22 30.03 -2.01
N PRO A 246 -23.52 30.29 -2.15
CA PRO A 246 -24.20 31.22 -1.25
C PRO A 246 -24.28 30.65 0.17
N VAL A 247 -24.41 31.52 1.16
CA VAL A 247 -24.67 31.16 2.55
C VAL A 247 -25.90 30.24 2.68
N GLY A 248 -25.78 29.21 3.51
CA GLY A 248 -26.78 28.13 3.65
C GLY A 248 -26.66 27.02 2.60
N GLY A 249 -25.74 27.14 1.63
CA GLY A 249 -25.46 26.09 0.66
C GLY A 249 -24.69 24.92 1.29
N SER A 250 -24.81 23.74 0.65
CA SER A 250 -24.10 22.52 1.02
C SER A 250 -22.95 22.20 0.07
N VAL A 251 -21.86 21.67 0.61
CA VAL A 251 -20.75 21.06 -0.16
C VAL A 251 -20.73 19.55 0.05
N SER A 252 -20.20 18.82 -0.92
CA SER A 252 -19.72 17.45 -0.71
C SER A 252 -18.21 17.45 -0.53
N ALA A 253 -17.71 16.56 0.32
CA ALA A 253 -16.29 16.35 0.51
C ALA A 253 -15.94 14.92 0.20
N ALA A 254 -14.72 14.72 -0.27
CA ALA A 254 -14.20 13.39 -0.38
C ALA A 254 -12.67 13.39 -0.23
N ALA A 255 -12.12 12.31 0.33
CA ALA A 255 -10.71 12.14 0.65
C ALA A 255 -10.42 10.65 0.86
N THR A 256 -9.15 10.26 0.71
CA THR A 256 -8.67 8.90 0.94
C THR A 256 -7.38 8.94 1.76
N ALA A 257 -7.31 8.10 2.78
CA ALA A 257 -6.12 7.84 3.55
C ALA A 257 -5.69 6.38 3.44
N THR A 258 -4.39 6.15 3.60
CA THR A 258 -3.79 4.84 3.78
C THR A 258 -3.03 4.80 5.09
N ASP A 259 -2.87 3.60 5.62
CA ASP A 259 -2.12 3.36 6.83
C ASP A 259 -1.35 2.04 6.75
N PRO A 260 -0.02 2.08 6.89
CA PRO A 260 0.79 0.87 6.95
C PRO A 260 0.41 -0.08 8.08
N GLY A 261 -0.06 0.45 9.22
CA GLY A 261 -0.53 -0.29 10.41
C GLY A 261 -1.82 -1.06 10.21
N SER A 262 -2.52 -0.79 9.11
CA SER A 262 -3.85 -1.33 8.83
C SER A 262 -4.82 -1.15 9.98
N ASP A 263 -4.71 -0.03 10.71
CA ASP A 263 -5.51 0.28 11.88
C ASP A 263 -6.12 1.69 11.87
N LEU A 264 -6.39 2.24 10.67
CA LEU A 264 -7.17 3.49 10.51
C LEU A 264 -8.46 3.46 11.33
N LYS A 265 -8.64 4.48 12.16
CA LYS A 265 -9.82 4.67 13.00
C LYS A 265 -10.85 5.56 12.32
N GLU A 266 -10.43 6.74 11.87
CA GLU A 266 -11.33 7.77 11.34
C GLU A 266 -10.63 8.75 10.40
N LEU A 267 -11.42 9.38 9.55
CA LEU A 267 -11.08 10.59 8.80
C LEU A 267 -11.85 11.76 9.39
N VAL A 268 -11.14 12.79 9.85
CA VAL A 268 -11.74 14.02 10.39
C VAL A 268 -11.61 15.13 9.37
N ILE A 269 -12.72 15.79 9.03
CA ILE A 269 -12.70 17.05 8.27
C ILE A 269 -12.94 18.19 9.25
N ASN A 270 -12.01 19.14 9.29
CA ASN A 270 -12.26 20.46 9.86
C ASN A 270 -12.72 21.38 8.73
N TRP A 271 -13.95 21.89 8.81
CA TRP A 271 -14.54 22.68 7.74
C TRP A 271 -14.06 24.13 7.70
N GLY A 272 -13.27 24.55 8.69
CA GLY A 272 -12.70 25.88 8.80
C GLY A 272 -13.65 26.94 9.40
N ASP A 273 -14.92 26.59 9.63
CA ASP A 273 -15.95 27.44 10.24
C ASP A 273 -16.14 27.21 11.75
N GLY A 274 -15.21 26.45 12.36
CA GLY A 274 -15.28 26.04 13.76
C GLY A 274 -15.99 24.69 13.98
N THR A 275 -16.48 24.04 12.92
CA THR A 275 -17.08 22.71 13.00
C THR A 275 -16.16 21.63 12.43
N ASN A 276 -16.26 20.43 12.99
CA ASN A 276 -15.54 19.24 12.55
C ASN A 276 -16.52 18.08 12.36
N THR A 277 -16.27 17.23 11.38
CA THR A 277 -17.01 15.96 11.19
C THR A 277 -16.03 14.80 11.17
N SER A 278 -16.30 13.78 11.99
CA SER A 278 -15.57 12.50 11.97
C SER A 278 -16.31 11.47 11.14
N TYR A 279 -15.55 10.74 10.31
CA TYR A 279 -16.02 9.65 9.48
C TYR A 279 -15.27 8.38 9.88
N PRO A 280 -15.94 7.39 10.51
CA PRO A 280 -15.28 6.17 10.96
C PRO A 280 -14.83 5.29 9.78
N CYS A 281 -13.66 4.69 9.92
CA CYS A 281 -13.12 3.73 8.96
C CYS A 281 -13.58 2.32 9.30
N THR A 282 -14.52 1.79 8.51
CA THR A 282 -15.19 0.50 8.77
C THR A 282 -14.70 -0.65 7.88
N ALA A 283 -13.84 -0.38 6.90
CA ALA A 283 -13.28 -1.41 6.01
C ALA A 283 -12.34 -2.36 6.78
N SER A 284 -12.24 -3.61 6.33
CA SER A 284 -11.29 -4.60 6.85
C SER A 284 -10.53 -5.24 5.69
N PRO A 285 -9.18 -5.21 5.68
CA PRO A 285 -8.31 -4.56 6.66
C PRO A 285 -8.45 -3.03 6.63
N LYS A 286 -8.15 -2.35 7.75
CA LYS A 286 -8.23 -0.87 7.86
C LYS A 286 -6.99 -0.18 7.27
N SER A 287 -6.44 -0.73 6.19
CA SER A 287 -5.26 -0.20 5.48
C SER A 287 -5.57 1.00 4.60
N THR A 288 -6.83 1.14 4.19
CA THR A 288 -7.32 2.24 3.35
C THR A 288 -8.68 2.69 3.86
N CYS A 289 -8.92 4.00 3.86
CA CYS A 289 -10.19 4.59 4.25
C CYS A 289 -10.53 5.73 3.31
N SER A 290 -11.76 5.75 2.81
CA SER A 290 -12.28 6.83 1.98
C SER A 290 -13.55 7.40 2.60
N LEU A 291 -13.74 8.71 2.46
CA LEU A 291 -14.98 9.36 2.89
C LEU A 291 -16.19 8.77 2.15
N PRO A 292 -17.34 8.59 2.84
CA PRO A 292 -18.56 8.11 2.19
C PRO A 292 -19.07 9.13 1.17
N ALA A 293 -19.79 8.66 0.15
CA ALA A 293 -20.37 9.55 -0.88
C ALA A 293 -21.37 10.59 -0.29
N THR A 294 -21.87 10.37 0.92
CA THR A 294 -22.76 11.26 1.67
C THR A 294 -22.02 12.31 2.51
N ALA A 295 -20.69 12.28 2.55
CA ALA A 295 -19.88 13.25 3.28
C ALA A 295 -20.16 14.67 2.74
N SER A 296 -20.80 15.49 3.56
CA SER A 296 -21.28 16.81 3.18
C SER A 296 -21.31 17.76 4.37
N HIS A 297 -21.36 19.06 4.08
CA HIS A 297 -21.41 20.12 5.09
C HIS A 297 -22.20 21.32 4.60
N VAL A 298 -22.87 22.03 5.51
CA VAL A 298 -23.62 23.26 5.23
C VAL A 298 -22.94 24.43 5.92
N TYR A 299 -22.51 25.41 5.15
CA TYR A 299 -21.94 26.64 5.70
C TYR A 299 -23.04 27.66 5.99
N SER A 300 -23.31 27.91 7.28
CA SER A 300 -24.39 28.78 7.75
C SER A 300 -24.01 30.26 7.85
N VAL A 301 -22.72 30.58 7.70
CA VAL A 301 -22.19 31.95 7.79
C VAL A 301 -21.33 32.28 6.57
N THR A 302 -21.33 33.55 6.18
CA THR A 302 -20.44 34.02 5.11
C THR A 302 -18.99 33.99 5.57
N GLY A 303 -18.09 33.65 4.65
CA GLY A 303 -16.68 33.50 4.99
C GLY A 303 -15.85 32.93 3.85
N VAL A 304 -14.53 32.96 4.06
CA VAL A 304 -13.57 32.23 3.25
C VAL A 304 -12.96 31.21 4.20
N PHE A 305 -13.28 29.94 3.99
CA PHE A 305 -12.91 28.84 4.87
C PHE A 305 -11.76 28.05 4.27
N ALA A 306 -10.84 27.57 5.11
CA ALA A 306 -9.71 26.75 4.72
C ALA A 306 -9.87 25.36 5.36
N PRO A 307 -10.60 24.43 4.71
CA PRO A 307 -10.83 23.11 5.27
C PRO A 307 -9.54 22.28 5.30
N THR A 308 -9.44 21.42 6.30
CA THR A 308 -8.37 20.42 6.40
C THR A 308 -8.96 19.04 6.63
N ALA A 309 -8.23 18.01 6.18
CA ALA A 309 -8.55 16.62 6.44
C ALA A 309 -7.41 15.96 7.22
N THR A 310 -7.76 15.18 8.23
CA THR A 310 -6.81 14.51 9.13
C THR A 310 -7.24 13.06 9.32
N PRO A 311 -6.46 12.07 8.83
CA PRO A 311 -6.65 10.69 9.22
C PRO A 311 -6.08 10.43 10.62
N ALA A 312 -6.72 9.54 11.36
CA ALA A 312 -6.27 9.07 12.66
C ALA A 312 -6.31 7.53 12.71
N ASP A 313 -5.31 6.97 13.37
CA ASP A 313 -5.18 5.54 13.64
C ASP A 313 -5.83 5.15 14.98
N ALA A 314 -5.85 3.84 15.27
CA ALA A 314 -6.32 3.31 16.54
C ALA A 314 -5.34 3.59 17.70
N ALA A 315 -4.06 3.81 17.40
CA ALA A 315 -3.02 4.16 18.39
C ALA A 315 -3.17 5.60 18.93
N GLY A 316 -4.00 6.42 18.28
CA GLY A 316 -4.37 7.76 18.73
C GLY A 316 -3.38 8.85 18.34
N THR A 317 -2.45 8.58 17.41
CA THR A 317 -1.56 9.62 16.88
C THR A 317 -2.14 10.15 15.56
N PRO A 318 -2.86 11.28 15.57
CA PRO A 318 -3.40 11.83 14.33
C PRO A 318 -2.26 12.29 13.41
N ALA A 319 -2.43 12.09 12.12
CA ALA A 319 -1.53 12.66 11.13
C ALA A 319 -1.59 14.20 11.15
N SER A 320 -0.59 14.84 10.56
CA SER A 320 -0.66 16.28 10.29
C SER A 320 -1.89 16.61 9.43
N PRO A 321 -2.67 17.66 9.75
CA PRO A 321 -3.78 18.10 8.92
C PRO A 321 -3.32 18.46 7.51
N VAL A 322 -4.01 17.92 6.50
CA VAL A 322 -3.73 18.21 5.10
C VAL A 322 -4.72 19.27 4.61
N PRO A 323 -4.25 20.43 4.12
CA PRO A 323 -5.11 21.49 3.60
C PRO A 323 -5.74 21.11 2.27
N LEU A 324 -6.91 21.70 1.98
CA LEU A 324 -7.57 21.54 0.69
C LEU A 324 -6.65 22.03 -0.45
N PRO A 325 -6.28 21.18 -1.43
CA PRO A 325 -5.36 21.58 -2.50
C PRO A 325 -5.90 22.73 -3.37
N ALA A 326 -7.22 22.81 -3.53
CA ALA A 326 -7.88 23.89 -4.28
C ALA A 326 -7.97 25.22 -3.51
N GLY A 327 -7.42 25.28 -2.28
CA GLY A 327 -7.37 26.47 -1.45
C GLY A 327 -8.56 26.56 -0.50
N PHE A 328 -9.59 27.33 -0.89
CA PHE A 328 -10.65 27.75 0.02
C PHE A 328 -12.05 27.41 -0.46
N VAL A 329 -12.97 27.24 0.50
CA VAL A 329 -14.41 27.30 0.26
C VAL A 329 -14.89 28.72 0.53
N VAL A 330 -15.49 29.35 -0.47
CA VAL A 330 -15.94 30.75 -0.43
C VAL A 330 -17.45 30.79 -0.32
N VAL A 331 -17.93 31.31 0.81
CA VAL A 331 -19.35 31.42 1.14
C VAL A 331 -19.76 32.89 1.12
N TYR A 332 -20.47 33.29 0.08
CA TYR A 332 -20.91 34.67 -0.13
C TYR A 332 -22.39 34.85 0.25
N ASP A 333 -22.79 36.08 0.55
CA ASP A 333 -24.21 36.43 0.64
C ASP A 333 -24.60 37.18 -0.64
N PRO A 334 -25.46 36.60 -1.50
CA PRO A 334 -25.93 37.28 -2.73
C PRO A 334 -26.75 38.54 -2.42
N GLN A 335 -27.29 38.64 -1.21
CA GLN A 335 -27.94 39.83 -0.69
C GLN A 335 -27.01 40.64 0.21
N GLY A 336 -25.71 40.33 0.29
CA GLY A 336 -24.78 40.71 1.35
C GLY A 336 -24.33 42.17 1.42
N GLY A 337 -25.01 43.08 0.73
CA GLY A 337 -24.69 44.50 0.72
C GLY A 337 -23.57 44.85 -0.27
N PHE A 338 -22.85 45.93 0.01
CA PHE A 338 -21.83 46.47 -0.89
C PHE A 338 -20.70 47.12 -0.10
N VAL A 339 -19.53 47.21 -0.74
CA VAL A 339 -18.40 47.97 -0.20
C VAL A 339 -18.02 49.09 -1.14
N VAL A 340 -17.68 50.24 -0.57
CA VAL A 340 -17.01 51.34 -1.25
C VAL A 340 -15.80 51.73 -0.42
N GLY A 341 -14.66 51.91 -1.06
CA GLY A 341 -13.45 52.37 -0.40
C GLY A 341 -12.64 53.25 -1.32
N GLY A 342 -11.98 54.26 -0.75
CA GLY A 342 -11.08 55.11 -1.48
C GLY A 342 -10.18 55.87 -0.53
N ALA A 343 -8.87 55.69 -0.67
CA ALA A 343 -7.85 56.31 0.15
C ALA A 343 -6.47 56.15 -0.49
N TRP A 344 -5.41 56.37 0.28
CA TRP A 344 -4.07 55.98 -0.09
C TRP A 344 -3.41 55.16 1.02
N ILE A 345 -2.34 54.46 0.67
CA ILE A 345 -1.41 53.81 1.61
C ILE A 345 0.01 54.25 1.27
N THR A 346 0.92 54.15 2.24
CA THR A 346 2.35 54.16 1.92
C THR A 346 2.73 52.75 1.49
N SER A 347 2.95 52.54 0.19
CA SER A 347 3.46 51.27 -0.34
C SER A 347 4.87 51.04 0.20
N PRO A 348 5.15 49.94 0.92
CA PRO A 348 6.46 49.70 1.50
C PRO A 348 7.49 49.26 0.44
N PRO A 349 8.80 49.39 0.73
CA PRO A 349 9.85 48.75 -0.05
C PRO A 349 9.59 47.25 -0.25
N GLY A 350 9.87 46.73 -1.44
CA GLY A 350 9.67 45.32 -1.79
C GLY A 350 8.22 44.93 -2.09
N ALA A 351 7.26 45.86 -2.00
CA ALA A 351 5.86 45.57 -2.33
C ALA A 351 5.66 45.29 -3.82
N LEU A 352 6.34 46.03 -4.68
CA LEU A 352 6.36 45.79 -6.12
C LEU A 352 7.44 44.76 -6.44
N ALA A 353 7.03 43.62 -7.01
CA ALA A 353 7.94 42.54 -7.38
C ALA A 353 8.74 42.92 -8.62
N SER A 354 9.93 43.48 -8.40
CA SER A 354 10.94 43.73 -9.41
C SER A 354 12.29 43.97 -8.72
N ASP A 355 13.37 43.43 -9.28
CA ASP A 355 14.72 43.58 -8.72
C ASP A 355 15.15 45.05 -8.62
N THR A 356 14.69 45.89 -9.54
CA THR A 356 14.99 47.34 -9.53
C THR A 356 14.02 48.14 -8.65
N ALA A 357 12.92 47.53 -8.20
CA ALA A 357 11.88 48.18 -7.40
C ALA A 357 11.95 47.87 -5.90
N GLN A 358 12.93 47.07 -5.44
CA GLN A 358 13.00 46.58 -4.06
C GLN A 358 13.06 47.71 -3.02
N THR A 359 13.60 48.88 -3.36
CA THR A 359 13.71 50.04 -2.46
C THR A 359 12.60 51.07 -2.64
N LEU A 360 11.74 50.91 -3.65
CA LEU A 360 10.71 51.90 -3.96
C LEU A 360 9.63 51.93 -2.88
N THR A 361 9.35 53.13 -2.40
CA THR A 361 8.32 53.40 -1.40
C THR A 361 7.62 54.70 -1.75
N GLY A 362 6.38 54.87 -1.27
CA GLY A 362 5.65 56.12 -1.43
C GLY A 362 4.14 55.93 -1.49
N MET A 363 3.45 57.04 -1.71
CA MET A 363 2.00 57.06 -1.74
C MET A 363 1.45 56.24 -2.91
N ALA A 364 0.57 55.29 -2.59
CA ALA A 364 -0.23 54.55 -3.55
C ALA A 364 -1.71 54.78 -3.28
N ASN A 365 -2.43 55.28 -4.29
CA ASN A 365 -3.86 55.58 -4.19
C ASN A 365 -4.65 54.35 -4.60
N PHE A 366 -5.77 54.10 -3.95
CA PHE A 366 -6.71 53.06 -4.35
C PHE A 366 -8.13 53.57 -4.30
N GLY A 367 -8.98 52.96 -5.12
CA GLY A 367 -10.41 53.15 -5.08
C GLY A 367 -11.10 51.87 -5.51
N PHE A 368 -12.15 51.48 -4.79
CA PHE A 368 -12.99 50.39 -5.20
C PHE A 368 -14.45 50.60 -4.84
N ASN A 369 -15.33 50.05 -5.67
CA ASN A 369 -16.70 49.73 -5.30
C ASN A 369 -16.98 48.29 -5.73
N SER A 370 -17.74 47.55 -4.94
CA SER A 370 -18.14 46.19 -5.31
C SER A 370 -19.46 45.81 -4.64
N LYS A 371 -20.34 45.15 -5.40
CA LYS A 371 -21.63 44.65 -4.92
C LYS A 371 -22.11 43.43 -5.70
N TYR A 372 -22.85 42.55 -5.04
CA TYR A 372 -23.69 41.59 -5.75
C TYR A 372 -24.93 42.29 -6.29
N LYS A 373 -25.24 42.06 -7.56
CA LYS A 373 -26.56 42.39 -8.10
C LYS A 373 -27.52 41.26 -7.74
N ALA A 374 -28.80 41.59 -7.59
CA ALA A 374 -29.82 40.59 -7.28
C ALA A 374 -29.77 39.42 -8.27
N GLY A 375 -29.67 38.18 -7.76
CA GLY A 375 -29.59 36.96 -8.56
C GLY A 375 -28.23 36.68 -9.21
N ALA A 376 -27.22 37.53 -9.01
CA ALA A 376 -25.88 37.29 -9.55
C ALA A 376 -25.05 36.38 -8.63
N SER A 377 -24.26 35.49 -9.23
CA SER A 377 -23.27 34.65 -8.55
C SER A 377 -21.88 35.27 -8.49
N ALA A 378 -21.65 36.36 -9.24
CA ALA A 378 -20.42 37.15 -9.23
C ALA A 378 -20.74 38.63 -8.95
N PRO A 379 -19.89 39.34 -8.18
CA PRO A 379 -20.12 40.75 -7.91
C PRO A 379 -19.71 41.61 -9.12
N THR A 380 -20.17 42.86 -9.11
CA THR A 380 -19.83 43.88 -10.10
C THR A 380 -19.24 45.09 -9.41
N GLY A 381 -18.31 45.77 -10.07
CA GLY A 381 -17.66 46.93 -9.48
C GLY A 381 -16.47 47.41 -10.30
N ASN A 382 -15.71 48.33 -9.71
CA ASN A 382 -14.43 48.81 -10.24
C ASN A 382 -13.41 48.81 -9.10
N THR A 383 -12.18 48.37 -9.37
CA THR A 383 -11.03 48.49 -8.48
C THR A 383 -9.91 49.14 -9.27
N GLU A 384 -9.33 50.19 -8.73
CA GLU A 384 -8.16 50.87 -9.25
C GLU A 384 -7.11 51.04 -8.16
N PHE A 385 -5.86 50.89 -8.55
CA PHE A 385 -4.71 51.10 -7.67
C PHE A 385 -3.58 51.74 -8.47
N VAL A 386 -2.99 52.81 -7.93
CA VAL A 386 -1.93 53.58 -8.58
C VAL A 386 -0.79 53.82 -7.60
N PHE A 387 0.34 53.16 -7.82
CA PHE A 387 1.60 53.43 -7.14
C PHE A 387 2.56 54.15 -8.09
N SER A 388 2.54 55.48 -8.02
CA SER A 388 3.25 56.34 -8.97
C SER A 388 4.78 56.18 -8.93
N ALA A 389 5.35 56.01 -7.74
CA ALA A 389 6.81 55.87 -7.58
C ALA A 389 7.35 54.58 -8.25
N GLY A 390 6.53 53.52 -8.32
CA GLY A 390 6.84 52.29 -9.04
C GLY A 390 6.33 52.23 -10.48
N GLY A 391 5.72 53.30 -11.01
CA GLY A 391 5.08 53.27 -12.32
C GLY A 391 4.03 52.17 -12.47
N PHE A 392 3.37 51.78 -11.37
CA PHE A 392 2.46 50.65 -11.32
C PHE A 392 1.00 51.11 -11.23
N ARG A 393 0.19 50.69 -12.20
CA ARG A 393 -1.26 50.95 -12.25
C ARG A 393 -2.00 49.65 -12.45
N PHE A 394 -2.88 49.29 -11.53
CA PHE A 394 -3.75 48.13 -11.64
C PHE A 394 -5.22 48.58 -11.81
N ARG A 395 -5.95 47.87 -12.67
CA ARG A 395 -7.40 48.02 -12.81
C ARG A 395 -8.07 46.65 -12.93
N SER A 396 -9.14 46.42 -12.17
CA SER A 396 -9.97 45.21 -12.30
C SER A 396 -10.68 45.18 -13.65
N THR A 397 -10.83 43.98 -14.22
CA THR A 397 -11.65 43.72 -15.41
C THR A 397 -12.83 42.80 -15.08
N SER A 398 -12.69 41.93 -14.08
CA SER A 398 -13.75 41.04 -13.60
C SER A 398 -13.58 40.75 -12.11
N TYR A 399 -14.64 40.23 -11.49
CA TYR A 399 -14.60 39.70 -10.13
C TYR A 399 -15.05 38.24 -10.15
N ASP A 400 -14.33 37.42 -9.40
CA ASP A 400 -14.64 36.00 -9.23
C ASP A 400 -15.63 35.83 -8.06
N TRP A 401 -15.43 36.57 -6.96
CA TRP A 401 -16.32 36.58 -5.79
C TRP A 401 -16.01 37.76 -4.85
N MET A 402 -16.95 38.05 -3.96
CA MET A 402 -16.79 38.96 -2.81
C MET A 402 -17.44 38.31 -1.58
N VAL A 403 -16.82 38.44 -0.42
CA VAL A 403 -17.36 37.98 0.85
C VAL A 403 -17.27 39.12 1.86
N ILE A 404 -18.41 39.48 2.43
CA ILE A 404 -18.50 40.39 3.57
C ILE A 404 -18.74 39.54 4.82
N SER A 405 -17.87 39.69 5.82
CA SER A 405 -17.98 39.03 7.13
C SER A 405 -17.69 40.04 8.23
N GLY A 406 -18.73 40.50 8.92
CA GLY A 406 -18.58 41.54 9.93
C GLY A 406 -18.17 42.87 9.32
N SER A 407 -17.04 43.42 9.76
CA SER A 407 -16.42 44.67 9.26
C SER A 407 -15.31 44.41 8.24
N ARG A 408 -15.26 43.20 7.69
CA ARG A 408 -14.22 42.77 6.76
C ARG A 408 -14.84 42.39 5.42
N VAL A 409 -14.16 42.77 4.35
CA VAL A 409 -14.48 42.34 3.00
C VAL A 409 -13.27 41.71 2.33
N GLN A 410 -13.51 40.63 1.61
CA GLN A 410 -12.54 39.97 0.77
C GLN A 410 -13.11 39.85 -0.64
N PHE A 411 -12.32 40.09 -1.67
CA PHE A 411 -12.74 39.79 -3.04
C PHE A 411 -11.56 39.39 -3.91
N LYS A 412 -11.85 38.56 -4.90
CA LYS A 412 -10.90 38.14 -5.94
C LYS A 412 -11.43 38.47 -7.32
N GLY A 413 -10.54 38.52 -8.28
CA GLY A 413 -10.91 38.67 -9.67
C GLY A 413 -9.71 38.73 -10.60
N SER A 414 -9.96 39.25 -11.79
CA SER A 414 -8.95 39.49 -12.81
C SER A 414 -8.80 40.98 -13.09
N GLY A 415 -7.64 41.37 -13.62
CA GLY A 415 -7.38 42.75 -13.99
C GLY A 415 -6.27 42.90 -15.02
N ILE A 416 -5.84 44.15 -15.18
CA ILE A 416 -4.75 44.55 -16.06
C ILE A 416 -3.77 45.45 -15.30
N VAL A 417 -2.49 45.33 -15.65
CA VAL A 417 -1.43 46.20 -15.12
C VAL A 417 -0.92 47.09 -16.26
N ASN A 418 -0.80 48.39 -16.00
CA ASN A 418 -0.28 49.39 -16.95
C ASN A 418 -0.95 49.34 -18.33
N SER A 419 -2.27 49.15 -18.34
CA SER A 419 -3.10 49.01 -19.54
C SER A 419 -2.76 47.81 -20.44
N GLN A 420 -1.97 46.85 -19.94
CA GLN A 420 -1.61 45.63 -20.66
C GLN A 420 -2.58 44.49 -20.30
N PRO A 421 -3.32 43.93 -21.27
CA PRO A 421 -4.24 42.80 -21.03
C PRO A 421 -3.55 41.45 -20.94
N SER A 422 -2.26 41.37 -21.28
CA SER A 422 -1.44 40.17 -21.20
C SER A 422 -0.15 40.47 -20.42
N PRO A 423 0.34 39.56 -19.55
CA PRO A 423 -0.31 38.30 -19.14
C PRO A 423 -1.64 38.52 -18.41
N VAL A 424 -2.37 37.44 -18.14
CA VAL A 424 -3.57 37.50 -17.29
C VAL A 424 -3.13 37.86 -15.87
N TYR A 425 -3.72 38.90 -15.29
CA TYR A 425 -3.47 39.25 -13.89
C TYR A 425 -4.66 38.83 -13.03
N LYS A 426 -4.36 38.18 -11.91
CA LYS A 426 -5.29 37.89 -10.83
C LYS A 426 -5.02 38.82 -9.65
N PHE A 427 -6.07 39.21 -8.95
CA PHE A 427 -5.94 40.03 -7.76
C PHE A 427 -6.76 39.48 -6.60
N SER A 428 -6.34 39.84 -5.40
CA SER A 428 -7.19 39.77 -4.21
C SER A 428 -7.08 41.07 -3.43
N ILE A 429 -8.22 41.51 -2.90
CA ILE A 429 -8.27 42.57 -1.90
C ILE A 429 -8.82 42.00 -0.60
N MET A 430 -8.23 42.48 0.48
CA MET A 430 -8.68 42.32 1.84
C MET A 430 -8.77 43.70 2.45
N ALA A 431 -9.95 44.08 2.93
CA ALA A 431 -10.23 45.40 3.46
C ALA A 431 -11.04 45.29 4.75
N GLU A 432 -10.72 46.15 5.70
CA GLU A 432 -11.41 46.24 6.99
C GLU A 432 -11.90 47.67 7.21
N ASP A 433 -13.19 47.79 7.50
CA ASP A 433 -13.85 48.99 7.97
C ASP A 433 -13.64 49.06 9.49
N GLY A 434 -12.78 49.97 9.93
CA GLY A 434 -12.49 50.16 11.35
C GLY A 434 -13.52 51.05 12.06
N GLY A 435 -14.61 51.40 11.38
CA GLY A 435 -15.65 52.27 11.89
C GLY A 435 -15.24 53.73 11.87
N SER A 436 -15.71 54.50 12.87
CA SER A 436 -15.54 55.95 12.89
C SER A 436 -14.16 56.44 13.37
N THR A 437 -13.24 55.53 13.69
CA THR A 437 -11.90 55.92 14.18
C THR A 437 -11.03 56.31 12.98
N PRO A 438 -10.51 57.54 12.90
CA PRO A 438 -9.66 57.91 11.76
C PRO A 438 -8.44 56.99 11.64
N GLY A 439 -8.21 56.45 10.44
CA GLY A 439 -7.06 55.57 10.17
C GLY A 439 -7.16 54.18 10.79
N SER A 440 -8.32 53.75 11.31
CA SER A 440 -8.52 52.37 11.75
C SER A 440 -8.76 51.39 10.60
N ASP A 441 -9.15 51.89 9.44
CA ASP A 441 -9.33 51.07 8.25
C ASP A 441 -8.00 50.44 7.83
N ARG A 442 -8.09 49.26 7.26
CA ARG A 442 -6.92 48.50 6.79
C ARG A 442 -7.18 48.00 5.38
N PHE A 443 -6.11 48.00 4.57
CA PHE A 443 -6.18 47.55 3.18
C PHE A 443 -4.98 46.70 2.82
N ARG A 444 -5.24 45.61 2.09
CA ARG A 444 -4.21 44.83 1.41
C ARG A 444 -4.66 44.52 -0.02
N LEU A 445 -3.79 44.84 -0.98
CA LEU A 445 -3.89 44.44 -2.38
C LEU A 445 -2.78 43.46 -2.68
N ARG A 446 -3.15 42.32 -3.27
CA ARG A 446 -2.23 41.39 -3.91
C ARG A 446 -2.55 41.28 -5.38
N VAL A 447 -1.53 41.34 -6.23
CA VAL A 447 -1.62 41.15 -7.67
C VAL A 447 -0.59 40.11 -8.10
N PHE A 448 -1.04 39.12 -8.85
CA PHE A 448 -0.21 38.07 -9.44
C PHE A 448 -0.49 38.03 -10.95
N SER A 449 0.53 37.75 -11.75
CA SER A 449 0.35 37.36 -13.16
C SER A 449 0.31 35.84 -13.27
N LEU A 450 -0.40 35.33 -14.28
CA LEU A 450 -0.30 33.92 -14.66
C LEU A 450 0.84 33.76 -15.66
N ALA A 451 1.66 32.73 -15.45
CA ALA A 451 2.66 32.29 -16.41
C ALA A 451 1.99 31.76 -17.70
N ALA A 452 2.80 31.42 -18.69
CA ALA A 452 2.31 30.92 -19.97
C ALA A 452 1.53 29.60 -19.88
N ASP A 453 1.73 28.83 -18.80
CA ASP A 453 0.97 27.60 -18.51
C ASP A 453 -0.47 27.87 -18.02
N GLY A 454 -0.83 29.13 -17.77
CA GLY A 454 -2.15 29.55 -17.30
C GLY A 454 -2.48 29.17 -15.86
N THR A 455 -1.53 28.62 -15.10
CA THR A 455 -1.79 28.08 -13.74
C THR A 455 -0.76 28.55 -12.71
N THR A 456 0.51 28.74 -13.11
CA THR A 456 1.54 29.23 -12.21
C THR A 456 1.37 30.72 -11.97
N GLU A 457 1.13 31.10 -10.71
CA GLU A 457 1.03 32.50 -10.28
C GLU A 457 2.42 33.08 -9.97
N ILE A 458 2.71 34.26 -10.52
CA ILE A 458 3.94 35.01 -10.29
C ILE A 458 3.56 36.31 -9.59
N LYS A 459 4.12 36.56 -8.41
CA LYS A 459 3.83 37.76 -7.63
C LYS A 459 4.24 39.02 -8.40
N VAL A 460 3.34 40.00 -8.47
CA VAL A 460 3.56 41.30 -9.11
C VAL A 460 3.55 42.42 -8.08
N TYR A 461 2.57 42.42 -7.17
CA TYR A 461 2.46 43.43 -6.11
C TYR A 461 1.83 42.84 -4.85
N ASP A 462 2.37 43.19 -3.68
CA ASP A 462 1.78 42.92 -2.37
C ASP A 462 2.21 43.99 -1.38
N ASN A 463 1.27 44.80 -0.86
CA ASN A 463 1.60 45.84 0.11
C ASN A 463 1.83 45.30 1.54
N PHE A 464 1.87 43.99 1.75
CA PHE A 464 2.36 43.36 2.97
C PHE A 464 3.73 42.70 2.76
N VAL A 465 4.77 43.28 3.34
CA VAL A 465 6.17 42.84 3.17
C VAL A 465 6.77 42.43 4.52
N GLY A 466 7.59 41.38 4.53
CA GLY A 466 8.42 40.99 5.68
C GLY A 466 7.77 40.04 6.72
N GLY A 467 6.56 39.53 6.48
CA GLY A 467 5.91 38.53 7.34
C GLY A 467 5.77 37.15 6.68
N ALA A 468 5.34 36.14 7.43
CA ALA A 468 5.03 34.81 6.87
C ALA A 468 4.01 34.89 5.72
N ALA A 469 3.00 35.78 5.85
CA ALA A 469 2.03 36.02 4.78
C ALA A 469 2.59 36.80 3.57
N SER A 470 3.85 37.27 3.59
CA SER A 470 4.54 37.85 2.43
C SER A 470 5.27 36.79 1.59
N ALA A 471 5.48 35.59 2.15
CA ALA A 471 6.09 34.44 1.47
C ALA A 471 5.12 33.72 0.51
N CYS A 472 3.88 34.18 0.44
CA CYS A 472 2.82 33.61 -0.37
C CYS A 472 3.17 33.54 -1.85
N ALA A 473 3.25 32.32 -2.36
CA ALA A 473 3.50 32.04 -3.78
C ALA A 473 2.22 32.12 -4.63
N SER A 474 1.03 32.04 -4.00
CA SER A 474 -0.25 31.98 -4.72
C SER A 474 -1.39 32.68 -3.96
N LEU A 475 -2.37 33.19 -4.70
CA LEU A 475 -3.64 33.69 -4.18
C LEU A 475 -4.53 32.57 -3.62
N SER A 476 -4.33 31.32 -4.01
CA SER A 476 -5.06 30.14 -3.48
C SER A 476 -4.36 29.45 -2.32
N ASP A 477 -3.16 29.89 -1.93
CA ASP A 477 -2.43 29.28 -0.83
C ASP A 477 -3.19 29.44 0.51
N PRO A 478 -3.60 28.34 1.17
CA PRO A 478 -4.33 28.39 2.44
C PRO A 478 -3.44 28.71 3.65
N SER A 479 -2.12 28.52 3.53
CA SER A 479 -1.15 28.91 4.57
C SER A 479 -0.96 30.43 4.64
N CYS A 480 -1.37 31.10 3.57
CA CYS A 480 -1.29 32.53 3.43
C CYS A 480 -2.47 33.20 4.08
N ASP A 481 -2.19 33.78 5.24
CA ASP A 481 -3.17 34.45 6.08
C ASP A 481 -4.04 35.45 5.27
N PHE A 482 -5.24 35.02 4.91
CA PHE A 482 -6.32 35.87 4.41
C PHE A 482 -6.95 36.71 5.54
N ARG A 483 -6.47 36.58 6.79
CA ARG A 483 -7.14 37.07 7.99
C ARG A 483 -6.62 38.40 8.54
N ALA A 484 -5.69 39.09 7.88
CA ALA A 484 -5.29 40.43 8.30
C ALA A 484 -5.10 41.38 7.10
N ALA A 485 -5.94 42.41 7.02
CA ALA A 485 -5.55 43.64 6.36
C ALA A 485 -4.60 44.37 7.32
N THR A 486 -3.37 44.66 6.87
CA THR A 486 -2.31 45.12 7.78
C THR A 486 -1.94 46.58 7.57
N THR A 487 -2.18 47.13 6.39
CA THR A 487 -1.73 48.49 6.06
C THR A 487 -2.81 49.50 6.40
N ALA A 488 -2.52 50.37 7.37
CA ALA A 488 -3.38 51.49 7.72
C ALA A 488 -3.50 52.47 6.55
N LEU A 489 -4.68 53.07 6.41
CA LEU A 489 -4.94 54.06 5.37
C LEU A 489 -4.35 55.42 5.75
N GLY A 490 -3.86 56.13 4.74
CA GLY A 490 -3.71 57.57 4.76
C GLY A 490 -4.93 58.24 4.11
N GLY A 491 -5.63 59.09 4.87
CA GLY A 491 -6.87 59.73 4.43
C GLY A 491 -7.97 58.76 3.99
N GLY A 492 -9.05 59.30 3.44
CA GLY A 492 -10.13 58.50 2.87
C GLY A 492 -10.85 57.58 3.88
N SER A 493 -11.60 56.60 3.37
CA SER A 493 -12.29 55.59 4.18
C SER A 493 -12.68 54.37 3.36
N ILE A 494 -12.96 53.27 4.05
CA ILE A 494 -13.60 52.06 3.57
C ILE A 494 -14.92 51.91 4.33
N VAL A 495 -16.02 51.84 3.60
CA VAL A 495 -17.36 51.73 4.16
C VAL A 495 -17.96 50.41 3.68
N ILE A 496 -18.23 49.51 4.62
CA ILE A 496 -18.91 48.24 4.36
C ILE A 496 -20.38 48.39 4.77
N GLN A 497 -21.26 48.44 3.77
CA GLN A 497 -22.70 48.46 4.00
C GLN A 497 -23.24 47.05 3.90
N LYS A 498 -23.79 46.54 4.99
CA LYS A 498 -24.59 45.32 4.98
C LYS A 498 -25.97 45.64 4.43
N SER A 499 -26.60 44.71 3.71
CA SER A 499 -28.01 44.91 3.37
C SER A 499 -28.85 45.01 4.64
N PRO A 500 -29.90 45.87 4.65
CA PRO A 500 -30.81 45.96 5.78
C PRO A 500 -31.39 44.57 6.09
N SER A 501 -31.09 44.04 7.27
CA SER A 501 -31.68 42.80 7.75
C SER A 501 -33.16 43.03 8.02
N GLY A 502 -34.04 42.86 7.01
CA GLY A 502 -35.44 43.20 7.23
C GLY A 502 -36.46 43.11 6.10
N ARG A 503 -36.21 42.46 4.97
CA ARG A 503 -37.33 42.11 4.07
C ARG A 503 -37.17 40.72 3.48
N ARG A 504 -37.58 39.73 4.27
CA ARG A 504 -38.04 38.44 3.78
C ARG A 504 -39.16 38.75 2.77
N MET A 505 -38.83 38.74 1.47
CA MET A 505 -39.87 38.63 0.46
C MET A 505 -40.40 37.21 0.60
N VAL A 506 -41.58 37.13 1.23
CA VAL A 506 -42.41 35.93 1.35
C VAL A 506 -42.77 35.43 -0.03
#